data_AF-A0A034V212-F1
#
_entry.id   AF-A0A034V212-F1
#
_cell.length_a   1.000
_cell.length_b   1.000
_cell.length_c   1.000
_cell.angle_alpha   90.00
_cell.angle_beta   90.00
_cell.angle_gamma   90.00
#
_symmetry.space_group_name_H-M   'P 1'
#
loop_
_entity.id
_entity.type
_entity.pdbx_description
1 polymer ?
#
loop_
_entity_poly.entity_id
_entity_poly.type
_entity_poly.pdbx_seq_one_letter_code
_entity_poly.pdbx_strand_id
1 'polypeptide(L)'
;FGSPAIDLHYAFTMMFSPEMRRDHYDVLLNFYISNFQQTLRKMEFKGHIPTDIEIRQELKKHKYWQLFVFLIFLNINHALVEEDGDLAGIIENPTVLKQSLQNPKLLEELRELLP
;
A
#
# COMPACT_ATOMS: atom_id res chain seq x y z
N PHE A 1 -8.25 -15.04 -10.36
CA PHE A 1 -8.30 -13.63 -9.88
C PHE A 1 -7.59 -13.56 -8.54
N GLY A 2 -6.81 -12.51 -8.31
CA GLY A 2 -6.07 -12.28 -7.07
C GLY A 2 -6.97 -11.72 -5.96
N SER A 3 -6.51 -11.83 -4.72
CA SER A 3 -7.20 -11.24 -3.56
C SER A 3 -7.17 -9.70 -3.65
N PRO A 4 -8.27 -8.97 -3.37
CA PRO A 4 -8.27 -7.50 -3.35
C PRO A 4 -7.28 -6.93 -2.33
N ALA A 5 -6.86 -7.72 -1.34
CA ALA A 5 -5.81 -7.34 -0.41
C ALA A 5 -4.46 -7.05 -1.11
N ILE A 6 -4.15 -7.73 -2.21
CA ILE A 6 -2.93 -7.51 -2.99
C ILE A 6 -2.93 -6.10 -3.58
N ASP A 7 -4.04 -5.75 -4.25
CA ASP A 7 -4.22 -4.45 -4.89
C ASP A 7 -4.28 -3.32 -3.85
N LEU A 8 -4.98 -3.55 -2.72
CA LEU A 8 -5.08 -2.57 -1.65
C LEU A 8 -3.72 -2.26 -1.01
N HIS A 9 -2.92 -3.27 -0.67
CA HIS A 9 -1.58 -3.04 -0.11
C HIS A 9 -0.70 -2.21 -1.06
N TYR A 10 -0.79 -2.48 -2.36
CA TYR A 10 -0.09 -1.70 -3.38
C TYR A 10 -0.62 -0.26 -3.47
N ALA A 11 -1.93 -0.07 -3.57
CA ALA A 11 -2.56 1.25 -3.66
C ALA A 11 -2.24 2.12 -2.45
N PHE A 12 -2.31 1.56 -1.23
CA PHE A 12 -1.98 2.29 -0.02
C PHE A 12 -0.52 2.77 0.00
N THR A 13 0.39 1.96 -0.54
CA THR A 13 1.82 2.28 -0.60
C THR A 13 2.14 3.31 -1.69
N MET A 14 1.51 3.21 -2.86
CA MET A 14 1.89 3.99 -4.04
C MET A 14 1.08 5.25 -4.27
N MET A 15 -0.16 5.33 -3.76
CA MET A 15 -1.10 6.39 -4.12
C MET A 15 -1.38 7.40 -2.99
N PHE A 16 -1.14 7.02 -1.73
CA PHE A 16 -1.39 7.89 -0.59
C PHE A 16 -0.09 8.52 -0.08
N SER A 17 -0.19 9.68 0.57
CA SER A 17 0.95 10.27 1.26
C SER A 17 1.25 9.51 2.57
N PRO A 18 2.43 9.68 3.17
CA PRO A 18 2.75 9.11 4.48
C PRO A 18 1.70 9.48 5.55
N GLU A 19 1.27 10.74 5.58
CA GLU A 19 0.24 11.23 6.52
C GLU A 19 -1.10 10.52 6.29
N MET A 20 -1.51 10.34 5.03
CA MET A 20 -2.74 9.62 4.72
C MET A 20 -2.68 8.15 5.14
N ARG A 21 -1.54 7.48 4.94
CA ARG A 21 -1.33 6.10 5.40
C ARG A 21 -1.38 5.98 6.92
N ARG A 22 -0.77 6.93 7.64
CA ARG A 22 -0.69 6.89 9.10
C ARG A 22 -2.01 7.30 9.76
N ASP A 23 -2.55 8.44 9.37
CA ASP A 23 -3.61 9.14 10.12
C ASP A 23 -5.01 8.85 9.55
N HIS A 24 -5.11 8.33 8.32
CA HIS A 24 -6.38 8.16 7.61
C HIS A 24 -6.61 6.76 7.04
N TYR A 25 -5.81 5.76 7.43
CA TYR A 25 -5.90 4.40 6.92
C TYR A 25 -7.33 3.83 6.97
N ASP A 26 -7.96 3.88 8.14
CA ASP A 26 -9.28 3.30 8.35
C ASP A 26 -10.37 4.04 7.56
N VAL A 27 -10.25 5.36 7.43
CA VAL A 27 -11.20 6.17 6.65
C VAL A 27 -11.11 5.81 5.16
N LEU A 28 -9.90 5.71 4.63
CA LEU A 28 -9.64 5.33 3.23
C LEU A 28 -10.08 3.89 2.94
N LEU A 29 -9.81 2.96 3.86
CA LEU A 29 -10.23 1.58 3.72
C LEU A 29 -11.76 1.46 3.76
N ASN A 30 -12.41 2.13 4.69
CA ASN A 30 -13.87 2.16 4.77
C ASN A 30 -14.50 2.78 3.52
N PHE A 31 -13.88 3.81 2.94
CA PHE A 31 -14.30 4.39 1.68
C PHE A 31 -14.23 3.37 0.54
N TYR A 32 -13.11 2.65 0.40
CA TYR A 32 -12.99 1.58 -0.59
C TYR A 32 -14.05 0.49 -0.40
N ILE A 33 -14.19 -0.03 0.82
CA ILE A 33 -15.12 -1.14 1.14
C ILE A 33 -16.55 -0.73 0.80
N SER A 34 -16.97 0.47 1.22
CA SER A 34 -18.32 0.98 0.98
C SER A 34 -18.63 1.08 -0.52
N ASN A 35 -17.69 1.65 -1.30
CA ASN A 35 -17.85 1.79 -2.74
C ASN A 35 -17.82 0.45 -3.47
N PHE A 36 -16.96 -0.47 -3.05
CA PHE A 36 -16.86 -1.82 -3.62
C PHE A 36 -18.18 -2.58 -3.43
N GLN A 37 -18.68 -2.62 -2.20
CA GLN A 37 -19.95 -3.28 -1.89
C GLN A 37 -21.13 -2.61 -2.61
N GLN A 38 -21.16 -1.27 -2.68
CA GLN A 38 -22.23 -0.55 -3.40
C GLN A 38 -22.19 -0.86 -4.90
N THR A 39 -21.00 -0.92 -5.49
CA THR A 39 -20.81 -1.27 -6.90
C THR A 39 -21.31 -2.68 -7.18
N LEU A 40 -20.94 -3.67 -6.35
CA LEU A 40 -21.44 -5.03 -6.49
C LEU A 40 -22.97 -5.12 -6.40
N ARG A 41 -23.59 -4.37 -5.48
CA ARG A 41 -25.06 -4.28 -5.38
C ARG A 41 -25.69 -3.68 -6.63
N LYS A 42 -25.14 -2.57 -7.16
CA LYS A 42 -25.64 -1.89 -8.37
C LYS A 42 -25.52 -2.77 -9.62
N MET A 43 -24.47 -3.59 -9.69
CA MET A 43 -24.25 -4.54 -10.78
C MET A 43 -25.04 -5.84 -10.61
N GLU A 44 -25.92 -5.91 -9.61
CA GLU A 44 -26.73 -7.08 -9.27
C GLU A 44 -25.90 -8.36 -9.12
N PHE A 45 -24.68 -8.24 -8.59
CA PHE A 45 -23.78 -9.37 -8.41
C PHE A 45 -24.46 -10.45 -7.57
N LYS A 46 -24.52 -11.68 -8.11
CA LYS A 46 -25.26 -12.79 -7.50
C LYS A 46 -24.45 -13.59 -6.47
N GLY A 47 -23.15 -13.30 -6.34
CA GLY A 47 -22.26 -13.96 -5.38
C GLY A 47 -22.26 -13.28 -4.00
N HIS A 48 -21.44 -13.83 -3.09
CA HIS A 48 -21.22 -13.25 -1.77
C HIS A 48 -20.54 -11.88 -1.89
N ILE A 49 -21.14 -10.87 -1.26
CA ILE A 49 -20.53 -9.55 -1.12
C ILE A 49 -19.75 -9.54 0.19
N PRO A 50 -18.41 -9.40 0.16
CA PRO A 50 -17.60 -9.51 1.37
C PRO A 50 -17.91 -8.36 2.34
N THR A 51 -17.99 -8.71 3.61
CA THR A 51 -18.16 -7.79 4.73
C THR A 51 -16.86 -7.03 5.01
N ASP A 52 -16.96 -5.94 5.78
CA ASP A 52 -15.78 -5.19 6.23
C ASP A 52 -14.78 -6.08 6.98
N ILE A 53 -15.30 -6.94 7.86
CA ILE A 53 -14.49 -7.88 8.65
C ILE A 53 -13.73 -8.85 7.74
N GLU A 54 -14.40 -9.42 6.73
CA GLU A 54 -13.77 -10.35 5.79
C GLU A 54 -12.64 -9.67 4.99
N ILE A 55 -12.85 -8.43 4.52
CA ILE A 55 -11.82 -7.68 3.79
C ILE A 55 -10.63 -7.37 4.70
N ARG A 56 -10.86 -6.95 5.95
CA ARG A 56 -9.80 -6.68 6.92
C ARG A 56 -9.03 -7.95 7.32
N GLN A 57 -9.72 -9.08 7.45
CA GLN A 57 -9.07 -10.38 7.67
C GLN A 57 -8.21 -10.77 6.48
N GLU A 58 -8.68 -10.53 5.26
CA GLU A 58 -7.95 -10.82 4.05
C GLU A 58 -6.68 -9.95 3.93
N LEU A 59 -6.76 -8.65 4.24
CA LEU A 59 -5.60 -7.76 4.34
C LEU A 59 -4.56 -8.29 5.34
N LYS A 60 -5.01 -8.75 6.52
CA LYS A 60 -4.14 -9.33 7.55
C LYS A 60 -3.49 -10.64 7.12
N LYS A 61 -4.21 -11.52 6.40
CA LYS A 61 -3.63 -12.75 5.82
C LYS A 61 -2.51 -12.43 4.83
N HIS A 62 -2.59 -11.28 4.16
CA HIS A 62 -1.60 -10.78 3.21
C HIS A 62 -0.55 -9.85 3.83
N LYS A 63 -0.33 -9.88 5.15
CA LYS A 63 0.69 -9.02 5.80
C LYS A 63 2.11 -9.19 5.27
N TYR A 64 2.50 -10.39 4.81
CA TYR A 64 3.82 -10.60 4.21
C TYR A 64 3.92 -10.00 2.80
N TRP A 65 2.79 -9.96 2.08
CA TRP A 65 2.70 -9.22 0.84
C TRP A 65 2.82 -7.71 1.10
N GLN A 66 2.14 -7.20 2.12
CA GLN A 66 2.30 -5.81 2.56
C GLN A 66 3.76 -5.47 2.87
N LEU A 67 4.45 -6.33 3.63
CA LEU A 67 5.87 -6.15 3.95
C LEU A 67 6.73 -6.12 2.68
N PHE A 68 6.52 -7.06 1.75
CA PHE A 68 7.19 -7.07 0.45
C PHE A 68 6.94 -5.76 -0.31
N VAL A 69 5.68 -5.31 -0.35
CA VAL A 69 5.31 -4.06 -1.03
C VAL A 69 6.02 -2.86 -0.39
N PHE A 70 6.05 -2.74 0.93
CA PHE A 70 6.77 -1.66 1.60
C PHE A 70 8.26 -1.68 1.32
N LEU A 71 8.92 -2.84 1.39
CA LEU A 71 10.37 -2.93 1.20
C LEU A 71 10.82 -2.57 -0.22
N ILE A 72 9.97 -2.80 -1.23
CA ILE A 72 10.31 -2.53 -2.63
C ILE A 72 9.73 -1.20 -3.09
N PHE A 73 8.41 -1.04 -2.95
CA PHE A 73 7.68 0.04 -3.59
C PHE A 73 7.64 1.32 -2.78
N LEU A 74 7.78 1.28 -1.46
CA LEU A 74 7.84 2.52 -0.68
C LEU A 74 9.09 3.32 -1.04
N ASN A 75 10.25 2.66 -1.17
CA ASN A 75 11.49 3.31 -1.62
C ASN A 75 11.34 3.92 -3.02
N ILE A 76 10.72 3.19 -3.95
CA ILE A 76 10.38 3.69 -5.30
C ILE A 76 9.43 4.89 -5.23
N ASN A 77 8.42 4.86 -4.35
CA ASN A 77 7.47 5.96 -4.19
C ASN A 77 8.18 7.24 -3.72
N HIS A 78 9.08 7.14 -2.74
CA HIS A 78 9.90 8.28 -2.31
C HIS A 78 10.71 8.87 -3.47
N ALA A 79 11.37 8.03 -4.26
CA ALA A 79 12.13 8.49 -5.42
C ALA A 79 11.28 9.07 -6.56
N LEU A 80 10.01 8.69 -6.65
CA LEU A 80 9.07 9.26 -7.63
C LEU A 80 8.53 10.62 -7.20
N VAL A 81 8.44 10.87 -5.89
CA VAL A 81 7.83 12.09 -5.32
C VAL A 81 8.87 13.15 -5.02
N GLU A 82 10.11 12.78 -4.69
CA GLU A 82 11.21 13.73 -4.46
C GLU A 82 11.67 14.38 -5.78
N GLU A 83 11.90 15.69 -5.76
CA GLU A 83 12.26 16.49 -6.95
C GLU A 83 13.57 16.03 -7.60
N ASP A 84 14.51 15.55 -6.79
CA ASP A 84 15.84 15.04 -7.16
C ASP A 84 15.94 13.51 -7.07
N GLY A 85 14.80 12.80 -7.04
CA GLY A 85 14.77 11.35 -6.91
C GLY A 85 15.38 10.61 -8.11
N ASP A 86 16.33 9.70 -7.84
CA ASP A 86 16.99 8.85 -8.85
C ASP A 86 16.39 7.44 -8.91
N LEU A 87 15.22 7.33 -9.56
CA LEU A 87 14.54 6.04 -9.72
C LEU A 87 15.38 5.03 -10.53
N ALA A 88 16.06 5.49 -11.59
CA ALA A 88 16.86 4.61 -12.43
C ALA A 88 18.04 4.03 -11.63
N GLY A 89 18.74 4.86 -10.86
CA GLY A 89 19.80 4.40 -9.96
C GLY A 89 19.29 3.44 -8.90
N ILE A 90 18.10 3.66 -8.32
CA ILE A 90 17.50 2.72 -7.35
C ILE A 90 17.24 1.35 -7.97
N ILE A 91 16.81 1.28 -9.23
CA ILE A 91 16.49 0.02 -9.93
C ILE A 91 17.76 -0.68 -10.42
N GLU A 92 18.72 0.08 -10.96
CA GLU A 92 19.84 -0.47 -11.73
C GLU A 92 21.17 -0.50 -10.97
N ASN A 93 21.32 0.30 -9.90
CA ASN A 93 22.58 0.45 -9.17
C ASN A 93 22.45 0.02 -7.70
N PRO A 94 23.06 -1.12 -7.31
CA PRO A 94 23.02 -1.62 -5.93
C PRO A 94 23.58 -0.63 -4.88
N THR A 95 24.49 0.26 -5.27
CA THR A 95 25.05 1.28 -4.37
C THR A 95 24.03 2.37 -4.08
N VAL A 96 23.33 2.84 -5.11
CA VAL A 96 22.27 3.86 -4.98
C VAL A 96 21.09 3.27 -4.21
N LEU A 97 20.67 2.05 -4.52
CA LEU A 97 19.65 1.34 -3.75
C LEU A 97 20.04 1.22 -2.27
N LYS A 98 21.28 0.82 -1.97
CA LYS A 98 21.73 0.70 -0.57
C LYS A 98 21.68 2.05 0.16
N GLN A 99 22.03 3.14 -0.51
CA GLN A 99 21.96 4.49 0.06
C GLN A 99 20.51 4.93 0.26
N SER A 100 19.62 4.68 -0.70
CA SER A 100 18.20 5.04 -0.58
C SER A 100 17.52 4.29 0.57
N LEU A 101 17.89 3.03 0.82
CA LEU A 101 17.41 2.25 1.97
C LEU A 101 17.90 2.78 3.32
N GLN A 102 18.88 3.68 3.34
CA GLN A 102 19.36 4.37 4.54
C GLN A 102 18.69 5.75 4.75
N ASN A 103 17.76 6.15 3.86
CA ASN A 103 17.05 7.42 3.98
C ASN A 103 16.27 7.48 5.32
N PRO A 104 16.53 8.48 6.19
CA PRO A 104 15.85 8.61 7.47
C PRO A 104 14.33 8.69 7.36
N LYS A 105 13.79 9.37 6.34
CA LYS A 105 12.34 9.51 6.14
C LYS A 105 11.69 8.15 5.88
N LEU A 106 12.30 7.35 5.00
CA LEU A 106 11.84 6.00 4.69
C LEU A 106 11.89 5.10 5.93
N LEU A 107 13.00 5.15 6.68
CA LEU A 107 13.15 4.34 7.89
C LEU A 107 12.17 4.73 8.99
N GLU A 108 11.86 6.01 9.13
CA GLU A 108 10.87 6.51 10.08
C GLU A 108 9.46 6.07 9.70
N GLU A 109 9.08 6.22 8.44
CA GLU A 109 7.79 5.73 7.94
C GLU A 109 7.66 4.21 8.10
N LEU A 110 8.71 3.44 7.81
CA LEU A 110 8.68 1.98 8.03
C LEU A 110 8.50 1.62 9.51
N ARG A 111 9.02 2.41 10.46
CA ARG A 111 8.77 2.18 11.90
C ARG A 111 7.32 2.49 12.30
N GLU A 112 6.67 3.43 11.62
CA GLU A 112 5.25 3.72 11.87
C GLU A 112 4.33 2.65 11.27
N LEU A 113 4.68 2.14 10.09
CA LEU A 113 3.86 1.20 9.33
C LEU A 113 4.04 -0.26 9.76
N LEU A 114 5.20 -0.61 10.34
CA LEU A 114 5.49 -1.96 10.82
C LEU A 114 5.35 -2.01 12.36
N PRO A 115 4.57 -2.96 12.91
CA PRO A 115 4.39 -3.13 14.35
C PRO A 115 5.64 -3.65 15.07
#